data_AF-Q4T8S8-F1
#
_entry.id   AF-Q4T8S8-F1
#
_cell.length_a   1.000
_cell.length_b   1.000
_cell.length_c   1.000
_cell.angle_alpha   90.00
_cell.angle_beta   90.00
_cell.angle_gamma   90.00
#
_symmetry.space_group_name_H-M   'P 1'
#
loop_
_entity.id
_entity.type
_entity.pdbx_description
1 polymer ?
#
loop_
_entity_poly.entity_id
_entity_poly.type
_entity_poly.pdbx_seq_one_letter_code
_entity_poly.pdbx_strand_id
1 'polypeptide(L)'
;SSTCRCSILACSAYVALALGDNLMALNHAEKLLHQAKVSGSLKFLGHLYAAEALISLDRISDAIAHLNPENVNDVSMGVLPSEQDQGQTLGPAAAPEASACKQTPMFYPSSVTSARAMMLFNLGSAYCLRSEYEKARKCLHQAAAMVNTKEIPPEAILLGVYLELQNG
;
A
#
# COMPACT_ATOMS: atom_id res chain seq x y z
N SER A 1 -3.65 -19.32 -14.02
CA SER A 1 -2.79 -18.35 -14.72
C SER A 1 -3.15 -16.87 -14.47
N SER A 2 -4.25 -16.54 -13.77
CA SER A 2 -4.63 -15.14 -13.47
C SER A 2 -3.75 -14.45 -12.41
N THR A 3 -3.36 -15.17 -11.35
CA THR A 3 -2.56 -14.61 -10.23
C THR A 3 -1.19 -14.09 -10.70
N CYS A 4 -0.52 -14.82 -11.59
CA CYS A 4 0.78 -14.43 -12.15
C CYS A 4 0.71 -13.09 -12.90
N ARG A 5 -0.37 -12.85 -13.66
CA ARG A 5 -0.57 -11.59 -14.39
C ARG A 5 -0.72 -10.39 -13.45
N CYS A 6 -1.48 -10.54 -12.37
CA CYS A 6 -1.67 -9.46 -11.39
C CYS A 6 -0.35 -9.10 -10.70
N SER A 7 0.46 -10.09 -10.32
CA SER A 7 1.79 -9.85 -9.74
C SER A 7 2.74 -9.14 -10.71
N ILE A 8 2.74 -9.54 -11.99
CA ILE A 8 3.56 -8.87 -13.02
C ILE A 8 3.15 -7.40 -13.17
N LEU A 9 1.85 -7.10 -13.21
CA LEU A 9 1.37 -5.72 -13.31
C LEU A 9 1.76 -4.88 -12.09
N ALA A 10 1.63 -5.44 -10.87
CA ALA A 10 2.06 -4.75 -9.65
C ALA A 10 3.57 -4.48 -9.64
N CYS A 11 4.40 -5.47 -10.00
CA CYS A 11 5.84 -5.28 -10.11
C CYS A 11 6.21 -4.26 -11.20
N SER A 12 5.52 -4.29 -12.34
CA SER A 12 5.76 -3.34 -13.45
C SER A 12 5.40 -1.92 -13.02
N ALA A 13 4.30 -1.72 -12.30
CA ALA A 13 3.92 -0.42 -11.75
C ALA A 13 4.98 0.10 -10.76
N TYR A 14 5.44 -0.74 -9.83
CA TYR A 14 6.49 -0.38 -8.88
C TYR A 14 7.81 0.01 -9.56
N VAL A 15 8.26 -0.79 -10.55
CA VAL A 15 9.49 -0.48 -11.29
C VAL A 15 9.34 0.83 -12.07
N ALA A 16 8.19 1.06 -12.70
CA ALA A 16 7.94 2.31 -13.41
C ALA A 16 7.96 3.54 -12.47
N LEU A 17 7.37 3.44 -11.27
CA LEU A 17 7.48 4.48 -10.23
C LEU A 17 8.94 4.73 -9.84
N ALA A 18 9.70 3.66 -9.58
CA ALA A 18 11.11 3.77 -9.20
C ALA A 18 11.99 4.41 -10.29
N LEU A 19 11.59 4.28 -11.55
CA LEU A 19 12.24 4.92 -12.71
C LEU A 19 11.71 6.34 -12.99
N GLY A 20 10.68 6.79 -12.28
CA GLY A 20 10.01 8.07 -12.52
C GLY A 20 9.08 8.09 -13.74
N ASP A 21 8.81 6.95 -14.38
CA ASP A 21 7.83 6.86 -15.46
C ASP A 21 6.41 6.73 -14.90
N ASN A 22 5.87 7.86 -14.49
CA ASN A 22 4.58 7.93 -13.80
C ASN A 22 3.41 7.54 -14.71
N LEU A 23 3.50 7.79 -16.03
CA LEU A 23 2.46 7.39 -16.98
C LEU A 23 2.42 5.87 -17.15
N MET A 24 3.57 5.22 -17.30
CA MET A 24 3.62 3.75 -17.33
C MET A 24 3.17 3.14 -16.00
N ALA A 25 3.60 3.72 -14.87
CA ALA A 25 3.18 3.28 -13.55
C ALA A 25 1.65 3.28 -13.40
N LEU A 26 1.01 4.41 -13.75
CA LEU A 26 -0.44 4.56 -13.69
C LEU A 26 -1.15 3.52 -14.59
N ASN A 27 -0.70 3.37 -15.83
CA ASN A 27 -1.27 2.41 -16.79
C ASN A 27 -1.18 0.96 -16.27
N HIS A 28 -0.08 0.56 -15.63
CA HIS A 28 0.05 -0.76 -15.03
C HIS A 28 -0.85 -0.93 -13.80
N ALA A 29 -0.92 0.08 -12.94
CA ALA A 29 -1.77 0.07 -11.75
C ALA A 29 -3.27 -0.01 -12.10
N GLU A 30 -3.73 0.77 -13.09
CA GLU A 30 -5.10 0.70 -13.58
C GLU A 30 -5.39 -0.66 -14.21
N LYS A 31 -4.51 -1.18 -15.08
CA LYS A 31 -4.67 -2.52 -15.66
C LYS A 31 -4.79 -3.62 -14.61
N LEU A 32 -4.07 -3.47 -13.49
CA LEU A 32 -4.19 -4.36 -12.34
C LEU A 32 -5.57 -4.25 -11.70
N LEU A 33 -6.04 -3.04 -11.40
CA LEU A 33 -7.34 -2.80 -10.77
C LEU A 33 -8.54 -3.24 -11.63
N HIS A 34 -8.38 -3.27 -12.95
CA HIS A 34 -9.39 -3.75 -13.90
C HIS A 34 -9.41 -5.29 -14.06
N GLN A 35 -8.47 -6.04 -13.46
CA GLN A 35 -8.52 -7.51 -13.53
C GLN A 35 -9.71 -8.05 -12.72
N ALA A 36 -10.40 -9.06 -13.25
CA ALA A 36 -11.59 -9.63 -12.60
C ALA A 36 -11.30 -10.37 -11.27
N LYS A 37 -10.05 -10.81 -11.06
CA LYS A 37 -9.61 -11.55 -9.86
C LYS A 37 -8.26 -11.03 -9.38
N VAL A 38 -8.30 -10.11 -8.42
CA VAL A 38 -7.12 -9.52 -7.76
C VAL A 38 -7.20 -9.84 -6.28
N SER A 39 -6.09 -10.28 -5.67
CA SER A 39 -6.04 -10.45 -4.21
C SER A 39 -6.17 -9.09 -3.51
N GLY A 40 -6.65 -9.07 -2.26
CA GLY A 40 -6.75 -7.83 -1.50
C GLY A 40 -5.43 -7.06 -1.45
N SER A 41 -4.32 -7.79 -1.28
CA SER A 41 -2.99 -7.20 -1.28
C SER A 41 -2.58 -6.50 -2.56
N LEU A 42 -2.79 -7.14 -3.71
CA LEU A 42 -2.47 -6.55 -5.00
C LEU A 42 -3.43 -5.41 -5.34
N LYS A 43 -4.69 -5.47 -4.89
CA LYS A 43 -5.64 -4.38 -5.06
C LYS A 43 -5.22 -3.15 -4.25
N PHE A 44 -4.80 -3.36 -2.99
CA PHE A 44 -4.23 -2.31 -2.14
C PHE A 44 -3.03 -1.64 -2.82
N LEU A 45 -2.06 -2.44 -3.30
CA LEU A 45 -0.90 -1.91 -4.02
C LEU A 45 -1.30 -1.18 -5.32
N GLY A 46 -2.28 -1.69 -6.06
CA GLY A 46 -2.79 -1.03 -7.26
C GLY A 46 -3.34 0.37 -6.98
N HIS A 47 -4.11 0.55 -5.90
CA HIS A 47 -4.57 1.87 -5.49
C HIS A 47 -3.41 2.77 -5.02
N LEU A 48 -2.49 2.24 -4.22
CA LEU A 48 -1.34 2.99 -3.73
C LEU A 48 -0.46 3.51 -4.89
N TYR A 49 -0.09 2.64 -5.83
CA TYR A 49 0.75 3.00 -6.96
C TYR A 49 0.05 3.94 -7.94
N ALA A 50 -1.26 3.77 -8.17
CA ALA A 50 -2.03 4.72 -8.98
C ALA A 50 -2.06 6.10 -8.34
N ALA A 51 -2.28 6.17 -7.02
CA ALA A 51 -2.29 7.44 -6.29
C ALA A 51 -0.93 8.16 -6.36
N GLU A 52 0.17 7.45 -6.12
CA GLU A 52 1.52 8.01 -6.21
C GLU A 52 1.80 8.55 -7.62
N ALA A 53 1.54 7.74 -8.65
CA ALA A 53 1.71 8.16 -10.04
C ALA A 53 0.86 9.40 -10.39
N LEU A 54 -0.40 9.46 -9.92
CA LEU A 54 -1.29 10.59 -10.16
C LEU A 54 -0.80 11.87 -9.45
N ILE A 55 -0.28 11.76 -8.23
CA ILE A 55 0.33 12.89 -7.52
C ILE A 55 1.55 13.40 -8.29
N SER A 56 2.43 12.50 -8.76
CA SER A 56 3.60 12.89 -9.56
C SER A 56 3.25 13.47 -10.93
N LEU A 57 2.03 13.25 -11.42
CA LEU A 57 1.48 13.84 -12.64
C LEU A 57 0.66 15.11 -12.37
N ASP A 58 0.69 15.66 -11.15
CA ASP A 58 -0.11 16.81 -10.70
C ASP A 58 -1.63 16.61 -10.79
N ARG A 59 -2.08 15.35 -10.87
CA ARG A 59 -3.50 14.93 -10.91
C ARG A 59 -4.00 14.58 -9.50
N ILE A 60 -3.77 15.47 -8.54
CA ILE A 60 -4.03 15.22 -7.11
C ILE A 60 -5.52 14.91 -6.84
N SER A 61 -6.44 15.54 -7.59
CA SER A 61 -7.88 15.26 -7.50
C SER A 61 -8.20 13.78 -7.74
N ASP A 62 -7.56 13.17 -8.73
CA ASP A 62 -7.79 11.78 -9.11
C ASP A 62 -7.13 10.84 -8.09
N ALA A 63 -5.96 11.23 -7.57
CA ALA A 63 -5.25 10.47 -6.54
C ALA A 63 -6.09 10.27 -5.26
N ILE A 64 -6.85 11.30 -4.86
CA ILE A 64 -7.74 11.24 -3.68
C ILE A 64 -8.74 10.08 -3.78
N ALA A 65 -9.25 9.77 -4.99
CA ALA A 65 -10.19 8.66 -5.18
C ALA A 65 -9.53 7.30 -4.90
N HIS A 66 -8.26 7.13 -5.25
CA HIS A 66 -7.50 5.91 -4.96
C HIS A 66 -7.11 5.80 -3.49
N LEU A 67 -6.79 6.91 -2.82
CA LEU A 67 -6.40 6.98 -1.41
C LEU A 67 -7.58 6.87 -0.42
N ASN A 68 -8.81 6.69 -0.91
CA ASN A 68 -9.96 6.47 -0.04
C ASN A 68 -9.79 5.16 0.77
N PRO A 69 -9.78 5.20 2.13
CA PRO A 69 -9.63 4.00 2.95
C PRO A 69 -10.72 2.94 2.72
N GLU A 70 -11.90 3.33 2.22
CA GLU A 70 -12.98 2.38 1.87
C GLU A 70 -12.63 1.48 0.68
N ASN A 71 -11.60 1.82 -0.09
CA ASN A 71 -11.06 0.93 -1.12
C ASN A 71 -10.35 -0.31 -0.52
N VAL A 72 -10.00 -0.26 0.77
CA VAL A 72 -9.28 -1.32 1.48
C VAL A 72 -10.26 -2.17 2.30
N ASN A 73 -10.59 -3.33 1.76
CA ASN A 73 -11.48 -4.32 2.41
C ASN A 73 -10.79 -5.66 2.69
N ASP A 74 -9.64 -5.90 2.08
CA ASP A 74 -8.82 -7.10 2.25
C ASP A 74 -7.35 -6.75 1.99
N VAL A 75 -6.44 -7.38 2.71
CA VAL A 75 -4.98 -7.27 2.53
C VAL A 75 -4.31 -8.63 2.34
N SER A 76 -5.10 -9.69 2.15
CA SER A 76 -4.62 -11.07 2.03
C SER A 76 -3.81 -11.30 0.76
N MET A 77 -2.79 -12.17 0.83
CA MET A 77 -1.89 -12.50 -0.29
C MET A 77 -2.48 -13.51 -1.29
N GLY A 78 -3.71 -13.98 -1.08
CA GLY A 78 -4.40 -14.87 -2.03
C GLY A 78 -3.84 -16.31 -2.07
N VAL A 79 -3.06 -16.73 -1.07
CA VAL A 79 -2.70 -18.13 -0.88
C VAL A 79 -3.89 -18.79 -0.19
N LEU A 80 -4.71 -19.53 -0.94
CA LEU A 80 -5.56 -20.55 -0.31
C LEU A 80 -4.65 -21.44 0.52
N PRO A 81 -4.93 -21.72 1.80
CA PRO A 81 -4.21 -22.77 2.50
C PRO A 81 -4.39 -24.04 1.67
N SER A 82 -3.31 -24.56 1.12
CA SER A 82 -3.32 -25.89 0.53
C SER A 82 -3.75 -26.85 1.64
N GLU A 83 -4.92 -27.45 1.48
CA GLU A 83 -5.25 -28.66 2.21
C GLU A 83 -4.31 -29.77 1.69
N GLN A 84 -3.16 -29.88 2.32
CA GLN A 84 -2.36 -31.09 2.41
C GLN A 84 -1.99 -31.22 3.89
N ASP A 85 -2.04 -32.35 4.56
CA ASP A 85 -2.57 -33.69 4.36
C ASP A 85 -2.35 -34.30 5.75
N GLN A 86 -3.29 -35.10 6.26
CA GLN A 86 -3.08 -35.79 7.54
C GLN A 86 -2.00 -36.86 7.34
N GLY A 87 -0.83 -36.74 7.98
CA GLY A 87 0.20 -37.77 7.83
C GLY A 87 1.49 -37.61 8.64
N GLN A 88 1.43 -37.90 9.94
CA GLN A 88 2.41 -38.65 10.75
C GLN A 88 3.94 -38.62 10.46
N THR A 89 4.69 -38.27 11.54
CA THR A 89 5.87 -38.97 12.13
C THR A 89 7.20 -38.18 12.22
N LEU A 90 7.82 -38.30 13.40
CA LEU A 90 9.09 -37.74 13.86
C LEU A 90 10.33 -38.13 13.03
N GLY A 91 11.34 -37.25 13.00
CA GLY A 91 12.77 -37.61 13.01
C GLY A 91 13.62 -37.15 11.82
N PRO A 92 14.93 -36.87 12.01
CA PRO A 92 15.60 -35.69 11.45
C PRO A 92 16.69 -35.99 10.40
N ALA A 93 16.93 -35.06 9.45
CA ALA A 93 18.26 -34.61 8.99
C ALA A 93 18.21 -33.87 7.65
N ALA A 94 19.11 -32.87 7.56
CA ALA A 94 19.69 -32.27 6.36
C ALA A 94 18.83 -31.28 5.54
N ALA A 95 19.10 -29.99 5.78
CA ALA A 95 18.80 -28.89 4.87
C ALA A 95 19.47 -29.08 3.50
N PRO A 96 18.98 -28.36 2.47
CA PRO A 96 19.82 -27.29 1.97
C PRO A 96 19.07 -25.96 1.88
N GLU A 97 19.59 -24.97 2.63
CA GLU A 97 19.74 -23.55 2.31
C GLU A 97 18.76 -22.99 1.24
N ALA A 98 17.53 -22.72 1.65
CA ALA A 98 16.70 -21.73 0.96
C ALA A 98 17.34 -20.37 1.17
N SER A 99 17.96 -19.84 0.11
CA SER A 99 18.57 -18.52 0.03
C SER A 99 17.74 -17.48 0.80
N ALA A 100 18.26 -17.07 1.95
CA ALA A 100 17.77 -15.95 2.72
C ALA A 100 17.92 -14.69 1.86
N CYS A 101 16.88 -14.39 1.08
CA CYS A 101 16.66 -13.05 0.58
C CYS A 101 16.64 -12.17 1.83
N LYS A 102 17.64 -11.32 2.00
CA LYS A 102 17.74 -10.36 3.10
C LYS A 102 16.41 -9.62 3.15
N GLN A 103 15.58 -9.97 4.12
CA GLN A 103 14.26 -9.38 4.28
C GLN A 103 14.48 -7.91 4.63
N THR A 104 14.46 -7.05 3.61
CA THR A 104 14.04 -5.67 3.82
C THR A 104 12.76 -5.74 4.64
N PRO A 105 12.66 -5.08 5.81
CA PRO A 105 11.44 -5.11 6.59
C PRO A 105 10.31 -4.71 5.64
N MET A 106 9.48 -5.68 5.29
CA MET A 106 8.35 -5.46 4.41
C MET A 106 7.40 -4.60 5.24
N PHE A 107 7.43 -3.28 5.02
CA PHE A 107 6.46 -2.31 5.53
C PHE A 107 5.09 -2.48 4.83
N TYR A 108 4.71 -3.74 4.62
CA TYR A 108 3.42 -4.09 4.08
C TYR A 108 2.44 -4.19 5.25
N PRO A 109 1.27 -3.52 5.19
CA PRO A 109 0.31 -3.55 6.28
C PRO A 109 -0.14 -4.99 6.57
N SER A 110 0.01 -5.42 7.81
CA SER A 110 -0.36 -6.77 8.27
C SER A 110 -1.85 -6.92 8.56
N SER A 111 -2.60 -5.82 8.58
CA SER A 111 -4.05 -5.79 8.82
C SER A 111 -4.75 -4.73 7.97
N VAL A 112 -6.06 -4.93 7.74
CA VAL A 112 -6.92 -3.93 7.07
C VAL A 112 -6.87 -2.59 7.81
N THR A 113 -6.86 -2.60 9.14
CA THR A 113 -6.73 -1.38 9.96
C THR A 113 -5.44 -0.63 9.65
N SER A 114 -4.29 -1.30 9.64
CA SER A 114 -3.00 -0.66 9.32
C SER A 114 -2.95 -0.15 7.87
N ALA A 115 -3.55 -0.86 6.92
CA ALA A 115 -3.63 -0.44 5.53
C ALA A 115 -4.53 0.80 5.35
N ARG A 116 -5.66 0.87 6.05
CA ARG A 116 -6.53 2.04 6.06
C ARG A 116 -5.86 3.26 6.70
N ALA A 117 -5.12 3.06 7.79
CA ALA A 117 -4.34 4.13 8.41
C ALA A 117 -3.27 4.67 7.44
N MET A 118 -2.55 3.79 6.72
CA MET A 118 -1.60 4.19 5.68
C MET A 118 -2.27 5.00 4.56
N MET A 119 -3.44 4.56 4.07
CA MET A 119 -4.21 5.31 3.09
C MET A 119 -4.60 6.70 3.59
N LEU A 120 -5.01 6.82 4.86
CA LEU A 120 -5.33 8.11 5.47
C LEU A 120 -4.11 9.03 5.62
N PHE A 121 -2.93 8.52 6.00
CA PHE A 121 -1.71 9.33 6.04
C PHE A 121 -1.35 9.91 4.66
N ASN A 122 -1.45 9.07 3.62
CA ASN A 122 -1.20 9.49 2.24
C ASN A 122 -2.29 10.45 1.73
N LEU A 123 -3.55 10.22 2.09
CA LEU A 123 -4.65 11.11 1.78
C LEU A 123 -4.47 12.48 2.43
N GLY A 124 -3.96 12.51 3.67
CA GLY A 124 -3.58 13.74 4.35
C GLY A 124 -2.52 14.53 3.57
N SER A 125 -1.51 13.84 3.04
CA SER A 125 -0.49 14.44 2.18
C SER A 125 -1.09 15.00 0.89
N ALA A 126 -2.00 14.28 0.24
CA ALA A 126 -2.69 14.75 -0.97
C ALA A 126 -3.55 16.01 -0.71
N TYR A 127 -4.27 16.07 0.41
CA TYR A 127 -5.00 17.29 0.81
C TYR A 127 -4.06 18.45 1.12
N CYS A 128 -2.92 18.17 1.74
CA CYS A 128 -1.89 19.16 2.03
C CYS A 128 -1.35 19.81 0.74
N LEU A 129 -1.07 19.00 -0.29
CA LEU A 129 -0.64 19.50 -1.61
C LEU A 129 -1.69 20.39 -2.29
N ARG A 130 -2.97 20.26 -1.92
CA ARG A 130 -4.07 21.11 -2.38
C ARG A 130 -4.35 22.31 -1.47
N SER A 131 -3.53 22.54 -0.45
CA SER A 131 -3.75 23.54 0.61
C SER A 131 -5.07 23.34 1.38
N GLU A 132 -5.62 22.13 1.38
CA GLU A 132 -6.84 21.77 2.12
C GLU A 132 -6.47 21.28 3.54
N TYR A 133 -5.80 22.15 4.30
CA TYR A 133 -5.13 21.80 5.57
C TYR A 133 -6.06 21.19 6.63
N GLU A 134 -7.31 21.69 6.73
CA GLU A 134 -8.30 21.15 7.66
C GLU A 134 -8.65 19.68 7.36
N LYS A 135 -8.72 19.30 6.08
CA LYS A 135 -8.95 17.90 5.68
C LYS A 135 -7.72 17.06 5.96
N ALA A 136 -6.52 17.59 5.69
CA ALA A 136 -5.27 16.92 6.00
C ALA A 136 -5.14 16.58 7.51
N ARG A 137 -5.47 17.54 8.39
CA ARG A 137 -5.48 17.31 9.86
C ARG A 137 -6.47 16.23 10.27
N LYS A 138 -7.69 16.24 9.73
CA LYS A 138 -8.69 15.20 9.99
C LYS A 138 -8.18 13.80 9.61
N CYS A 139 -7.54 13.68 8.44
CA CYS A 139 -6.95 12.42 8.00
C CYS A 139 -5.85 11.92 8.95
N LEU A 140 -4.92 12.79 9.37
CA LEU A 140 -3.86 12.44 10.32
C LEU A 140 -4.42 11.99 11.67
N HIS A 141 -5.38 12.73 12.23
CA HIS A 141 -6.00 12.40 13.51
C HIS A 141 -6.72 11.05 13.44
N GLN A 142 -7.47 10.80 12.37
CA GLN A 142 -8.17 9.54 12.17
C GLN A 142 -7.17 8.38 12.04
N ALA A 143 -6.11 8.54 11.24
CA ALA A 143 -5.09 7.52 11.06
C ALA A 143 -4.34 7.19 12.36
N ALA A 144 -3.93 8.23 13.11
CA ALA A 144 -3.23 8.07 14.39
C ALA A 144 -4.10 7.40 15.46
N ALA A 145 -5.42 7.53 15.40
CA ALA A 145 -6.34 6.82 16.29
C ALA A 145 -6.49 5.33 15.94
N MET A 146 -6.08 4.90 14.74
CA MET A 146 -6.20 3.52 14.27
C MET A 146 -4.96 2.65 14.56
N VAL A 147 -3.81 3.27 14.82
CA VAL A 147 -2.52 2.56 14.97
C VAL A 147 -1.80 2.98 16.25
N ASN A 148 -0.88 2.15 16.70
CA ASN A 148 -0.06 2.49 17.85
C ASN A 148 0.89 3.65 17.50
N THR A 149 1.26 4.49 18.47
CA THR A 149 2.16 5.63 18.23
C THR A 149 3.53 5.22 17.66
N LYS A 150 4.00 4.00 17.94
CA LYS A 150 5.23 3.42 17.38
C LYS A 150 5.10 2.99 15.92
N GLU A 151 3.89 2.88 15.40
CA GLU A 151 3.56 2.47 14.03
C GLU A 151 3.28 3.66 13.12
N ILE A 152 3.24 4.88 13.68
CA ILE A 152 3.08 6.10 12.88
C ILE A 152 4.38 6.33 12.10
N PRO A 153 4.32 6.42 10.76
CA PRO A 153 5.49 6.61 9.94
C PRO A 153 6.10 8.01 10.19
N PRO A 154 7.44 8.17 10.16
CA PRO A 154 8.10 9.46 10.34
C PRO A 154 7.57 10.56 9.41
N GLU A 155 7.19 10.19 8.19
CA GLU A 155 6.62 11.07 7.17
C GLU A 155 5.29 11.69 7.63
N ALA A 156 4.46 10.93 8.35
CA ALA A 156 3.20 11.44 8.90
C ALA A 156 3.44 12.41 10.08
N ILE A 157 4.49 12.18 10.87
CA ILE A 157 4.91 13.12 11.93
C ILE A 157 5.36 14.44 11.30
N LEU A 158 6.18 14.38 10.25
CA LEU A 158 6.64 15.56 9.52
C LEU A 158 5.46 16.33 8.90
N LEU A 159 4.49 15.63 8.31
CA LEU A 159 3.26 16.25 7.82
C LEU A 159 2.50 16.99 8.93
N GLY A 160 2.39 16.38 10.11
CA GLY A 160 1.79 17.02 11.28
C GLY A 160 2.52 18.30 11.69
N VAL A 161 3.86 18.27 11.77
CA VAL A 161 4.68 19.45 12.06
C VAL A 161 4.45 20.55 11.03
N TYR A 162 4.46 20.21 9.74
CA TYR A 162 4.19 21.17 8.66
C TYR A 162 2.81 21.85 8.83
N LEU A 163 1.77 21.07 9.16
CA LEU A 163 0.42 21.61 9.36
C LEU A 163 0.32 22.53 10.58
N GLU A 164 1.10 22.32 11.63
CA GLU A 164 1.17 23.26 12.76
C GLU A 164 1.89 24.55 12.37
N LEU A 165 2.97 24.46 11.59
CA LEU A 165 3.71 25.64 11.11
C LEU A 165 2.85 26.52 10.20
N GLN A 166 1.95 25.93 9.41
CA GLN A 166 1.05 26.68 8.52
C GLN A 166 -0.01 27.51 9.28
N ASN A 167 -0.24 27.21 10.56
CA ASN A 167 -1.18 27.91 11.43
C ASN A 167 -0.53 28.98 12.33
N GLY A 168 0.81 29.09 12.33
CA GLY A 168 1.58 30.08 13.10
C GLY A 168 1.89 31.33 12.28
#